data_AF-A0A2P2KTD7-F1
#
_entry.id   AF-A0A2P2KTD7-F1
#
_cell.length_a   1.000
_cell.length_b   1.000
_cell.length_c   1.000
_cell.angle_alpha   90.00
_cell.angle_beta   90.00
_cell.angle_gamma   90.00
#
_symmetry.space_group_name_H-M   'P 1'
#
loop_
_entity.id
_entity.type
_entity.pdbx_description
1 polymer ?
#
loop_
_entity_poly.entity_id
_entity_poly.type
_entity_poly.pdbx_seq_one_letter_code
_entity_poly.pdbx_strand_id
1 'polypeptide(L)'
;MADPVSALPPPRSATDLFSDPLGAHPLWFKPDLFLSPTFDSESYISELRTFVPFGTLRSELQAYLASLKHELIDLINRDYGDFVNLSTKLVDVDGAVVRMRAPLLELREKIEGFRGSVEGSLVALRNGLKQRSEAAAAREILERLLDTFHVVSKVEKLIKELPSVPADWSNVDVSSAEKNGMSNATSLQSMENGTNLRETQSMLLERIASEMNRLKFYIADSQNLPFIENMEKRIQSASFLLDASLGHCFVDGLEHQDENALYNCLRAYAAIDNTSSAEEIFRTTIVGPLVQKIIPHGPSGVVTGSSGDGLQNDYEQIKQCIEKDCKFLVEISSKGI
;
A
#
# COMPACT_ATOMS: atom_id res chain seq x y z
N MET A 1 -7.78 11.68 -42.43
CA MET A 1 -8.62 12.83 -42.81
C MET A 1 -7.73 14.05 -42.80
N ALA A 2 -7.20 14.41 -43.97
CA ALA A 2 -6.41 15.61 -44.16
C ALA A 2 -7.13 16.43 -45.22
N ASP A 3 -7.74 17.54 -44.80
CA ASP A 3 -8.31 18.53 -45.69
C ASP A 3 -7.18 19.18 -46.52
N PRO A 4 -7.38 19.41 -47.83
CA PRO A 4 -6.37 20.01 -48.67
C PRO A 4 -6.27 21.51 -48.38
N VAL A 5 -5.08 21.95 -48.00
CA VAL A 5 -4.68 23.36 -47.96
C VAL A 5 -4.88 23.95 -49.36
N SER A 6 -5.85 24.85 -49.47
CA SER A 6 -6.14 25.61 -50.68
C SER A 6 -4.90 26.41 -51.09
N ALA A 7 -4.23 25.98 -52.16
CA ALA A 7 -3.14 26.73 -52.77
C ALA A 7 -3.69 28.06 -53.31
N LEU A 8 -3.18 29.17 -52.77
CA LEU A 8 -3.44 30.52 -53.24
C LEU A 8 -2.94 30.62 -54.70
N PRO A 9 -3.76 31.05 -55.68
CA PRO A 9 -3.26 31.26 -57.04
C PRO A 9 -2.21 32.39 -57.04
N PRO A 10 -1.24 32.36 -57.97
CA PRO A 10 -0.19 33.37 -58.08
C PRO A 10 -0.83 34.77 -58.21
N PRO A 11 -0.13 35.85 -57.78
CA PRO A 11 -0.67 37.19 -57.86
C PRO A 11 -0.93 37.50 -59.33
N ARG A 12 -2.21 37.59 -59.69
CA ARG A 12 -2.63 38.08 -60.99
C ARG A 12 -2.04 39.47 -61.15
N SER A 13 -1.07 39.61 -62.07
CA SER A 13 -0.57 40.91 -62.48
C SER A 13 -1.76 41.79 -62.85
N ALA A 14 -1.78 43.04 -62.41
CA ALA A 14 -2.88 43.98 -62.64
C ALA A 14 -3.18 44.25 -64.14
N THR A 15 -2.35 43.71 -65.04
CA THR A 15 -2.62 43.61 -66.46
C THR A 15 -3.77 42.65 -66.81
N ASP A 16 -4.09 41.63 -66.02
CA ASP A 16 -5.16 40.64 -66.34
C ASP A 16 -6.60 41.16 -66.12
N LEU A 17 -6.77 42.26 -65.40
CA LEU A 17 -8.09 42.87 -65.13
C LEU A 17 -8.47 43.97 -66.13
N PHE A 18 -7.48 44.43 -66.92
CA PHE A 18 -7.64 45.37 -68.03
C PHE A 18 -7.02 44.83 -69.33
N SER A 19 -6.75 43.52 -69.40
CA SER A 19 -6.46 42.85 -70.65
C SER A 19 -7.77 42.77 -71.43
N ASP A 20 -7.93 43.71 -72.37
CA ASP A 20 -8.89 43.67 -73.47
C ASP A 20 -8.89 42.25 -74.07
N PRO A 21 -10.04 41.55 -74.25
CA PRO A 21 -10.05 40.15 -74.70
C PRO A 21 -9.48 39.92 -76.10
N LEU A 22 -9.06 40.94 -76.83
CA LEU A 22 -8.67 40.84 -78.23
C LEU A 22 -7.50 41.79 -78.50
N GLY A 23 -6.29 41.29 -78.28
CA GLY A 23 -5.10 41.90 -78.85
C GLY A 23 -5.29 42.16 -80.35
N ALA A 24 -5.16 43.43 -80.73
CA ALA A 24 -4.69 43.91 -82.02
C ALA A 24 -5.56 43.74 -83.29
N HIS A 25 -6.80 43.22 -83.24
CA HIS A 25 -7.60 43.06 -84.45
C HIS A 25 -8.93 43.82 -84.45
N PRO A 26 -9.37 44.34 -85.61
CA PRO A 26 -10.67 45.00 -85.74
C PRO A 26 -11.84 44.09 -85.36
N LEU A 27 -12.94 44.66 -84.85
CA LEU A 27 -14.15 43.93 -84.41
C LEU A 27 -14.82 43.03 -85.48
N TRP A 28 -14.53 43.29 -86.76
CA TRP A 28 -15.00 42.47 -87.88
C TRP A 28 -14.13 41.23 -88.14
N PHE A 29 -12.91 41.18 -87.59
CA PHE A 29 -12.01 40.06 -87.74
C PHE A 29 -12.23 39.07 -86.60
N LYS A 30 -12.65 37.85 -86.94
CA LYS A 30 -12.96 36.79 -85.97
C LYS A 30 -12.04 35.58 -86.20
N PRO A 31 -10.84 35.56 -85.57
CA PRO A 31 -9.88 34.48 -85.75
C PRO A 31 -10.40 33.11 -85.31
N ASP A 32 -11.32 33.07 -84.34
CA ASP A 32 -11.91 31.84 -83.81
C ASP A 32 -12.61 30.99 -84.89
N LEU A 33 -13.09 31.63 -85.96
CA LEU A 33 -13.71 30.93 -87.08
C LEU A 33 -12.70 30.06 -87.85
N PHE A 34 -11.40 30.39 -87.83
CA PHE A 34 -10.34 29.61 -88.48
C PHE A 34 -10.11 28.25 -87.81
N LEU A 35 -10.50 28.10 -86.54
CA LEU A 35 -10.39 26.85 -85.80
C LEU A 35 -11.59 25.92 -86.03
N SER A 36 -12.63 26.39 -86.73
CA SER A 36 -13.84 25.59 -86.97
C SER A 36 -13.63 24.55 -88.08
N PRO A 37 -14.11 23.30 -87.90
CA PRO A 37 -13.93 22.22 -88.88
C PRO A 37 -14.75 22.42 -90.17
N THR A 38 -15.72 23.34 -90.16
CA THR A 38 -16.57 23.70 -91.31
C THR A 38 -16.16 25.04 -91.93
N PHE A 39 -14.97 25.56 -91.59
CA PHE A 39 -14.49 26.84 -92.10
C PHE A 39 -14.32 26.80 -93.62
N ASP A 40 -15.02 27.69 -94.31
CA ASP A 40 -14.81 27.94 -95.74
C ASP A 40 -14.22 29.33 -95.96
N SER A 41 -13.02 29.36 -96.55
CA SER A 41 -12.29 30.60 -96.82
C SER A 41 -12.99 31.48 -97.86
N GLU A 42 -13.67 30.90 -98.84
CA GLU A 42 -14.30 31.67 -99.92
C GLU A 42 -15.56 32.38 -99.44
N SER A 43 -16.40 31.69 -98.68
CA SER A 43 -17.60 32.27 -98.04
C SER A 43 -17.23 33.36 -97.04
N TYR A 44 -16.20 33.14 -96.21
CA TYR A 44 -15.74 34.11 -95.22
C TYR A 44 -15.20 35.41 -95.85
N ILE A 45 -14.39 35.31 -96.90
CA ILE A 45 -13.87 36.49 -97.61
C ILE A 45 -14.99 37.22 -98.35
N SER A 46 -15.94 36.48 -98.94
CA SER A 46 -17.07 37.05 -99.67
C SER A 46 -17.98 37.86 -98.76
N GLU A 47 -18.28 37.36 -97.56
CA GLU A 47 -19.06 38.05 -96.54
C GLU A 47 -18.36 39.33 -96.07
N LEU A 48 -17.07 39.27 -95.72
CA LEU A 48 -16.33 40.43 -95.23
C LEU A 48 -16.08 41.50 -96.30
N ARG A 49 -15.95 41.11 -97.56
CA ARG A 49 -15.74 42.05 -98.69
C ARG A 49 -16.93 42.98 -98.93
N THR A 50 -18.12 42.63 -98.42
CA THR A 50 -19.30 43.51 -98.51
C THR A 50 -19.18 44.75 -97.62
N PHE A 51 -18.32 44.72 -96.59
CA PHE A 51 -18.18 45.81 -95.62
C PHE A 51 -16.72 46.27 -95.38
N VAL A 52 -15.70 45.55 -95.90
CA VAL A 52 -14.26 45.84 -95.67
C VAL A 52 -13.44 45.82 -96.97
N PRO A 53 -12.56 46.82 -97.22
CA PRO A 53 -11.64 46.79 -98.36
C PRO A 53 -10.67 45.60 -98.32
N PHE A 54 -10.48 44.95 -99.48
CA PHE A 54 -9.64 43.75 -99.59
C PHE A 54 -8.18 43.98 -99.13
N GLY A 55 -7.63 45.17 -99.34
CA GLY A 55 -6.28 45.51 -98.91
C GLY A 55 -6.11 45.45 -97.38
N THR A 56 -7.11 45.92 -96.64
CA THR A 56 -7.15 45.91 -95.17
C THR A 56 -7.35 44.50 -94.63
N LEU A 57 -8.22 43.71 -95.25
CA LEU A 57 -8.39 42.29 -94.91
C LEU A 57 -7.07 41.51 -95.07
N ARG A 58 -6.36 41.73 -96.17
CA ARG A 58 -5.09 41.07 -96.44
C ARG A 58 -4.01 41.47 -95.43
N SER A 59 -3.90 42.75 -95.08
CA SER A 59 -2.91 43.20 -94.10
C SER A 59 -3.18 42.63 -92.71
N GLU A 60 -4.44 42.57 -92.27
CA GLU A 60 -4.82 41.98 -90.99
C GLU A 60 -4.55 40.47 -90.94
N LEU A 61 -4.87 39.73 -92.02
CA LEU A 61 -4.55 38.30 -92.11
C LEU A 61 -3.03 38.03 -92.05
N GLN A 62 -2.23 38.87 -92.72
CA GLN A 62 -0.77 38.75 -92.68
C GLN A 62 -0.20 39.10 -91.30
N ALA A 63 -0.75 40.13 -90.64
CA ALA A 63 -0.38 40.50 -89.27
C ALA A 63 -0.72 39.38 -88.28
N TYR A 64 -1.93 38.80 -88.39
CA TYR A 64 -2.35 37.67 -87.57
C TYR A 64 -1.45 36.44 -87.77
N LEU A 65 -1.11 36.10 -89.02
CA LEU A 65 -0.19 34.99 -89.31
C LEU A 65 1.21 35.22 -88.74
N ALA A 66 1.73 36.45 -88.84
CA ALA A 66 3.03 36.80 -88.27
C ALA A 66 3.01 36.73 -86.73
N SER A 67 1.94 37.19 -86.10
CA SER A 67 1.72 37.08 -84.65
C SER A 67 1.68 35.63 -84.20
N LEU A 68 0.87 34.80 -84.87
CA LEU A 68 0.75 33.37 -84.54
C LEU A 68 2.08 32.62 -84.71
N LYS A 69 2.87 32.97 -85.73
CA LYS A 69 4.21 32.40 -85.92
C LYS A 69 5.16 32.80 -84.79
N HIS A 70 5.10 34.05 -84.33
CA HIS A 70 5.91 34.51 -83.21
C HIS A 70 5.50 33.79 -81.91
N GLU A 71 4.21 33.70 -81.64
CA GLU A 71 3.65 33.00 -80.48
C GLU A 71 4.01 31.51 -80.49
N LEU A 72 3.99 30.85 -81.64
CA LEU A 72 4.44 29.46 -81.77
C LEU A 72 5.92 29.30 -81.40
N ILE A 73 6.78 30.21 -81.88
CA ILE A 73 8.21 30.18 -81.57
C ILE A 73 8.42 30.42 -80.06
N ASP A 74 7.69 31.35 -79.47
CA ASP A 74 7.77 31.65 -78.04
C ASP A 74 7.28 30.48 -77.19
N LEU A 75 6.20 29.81 -77.61
CA LEU A 75 5.69 28.60 -76.95
C LEU A 75 6.72 27.47 -77.01
N ILE A 76 7.30 27.22 -78.19
CA ILE A 76 8.34 26.20 -78.37
C ILE A 76 9.56 26.51 -77.49
N ASN A 77 10.01 27.77 -77.47
CA ASN A 77 11.17 28.17 -76.69
C ASN A 77 10.92 28.07 -75.18
N ARG A 78 9.71 28.44 -74.72
CA ARG A 78 9.30 28.29 -73.32
C ARG A 78 9.27 26.83 -72.91
N ASP A 79 8.57 26.00 -73.68
CA ASP A 79 8.40 24.59 -73.37
C ASP A 79 9.74 23.83 -73.48
N TYR A 80 10.64 24.26 -74.37
CA TYR A 80 12.02 23.77 -74.42
C TYR A 80 12.80 24.13 -73.14
N GLY A 81 12.68 25.36 -72.65
CA GLY A 81 13.28 25.79 -71.39
C GLY A 81 12.79 24.98 -70.19
N ASP A 82 11.48 24.72 -70.12
CA ASP A 82 10.88 23.91 -69.07
C ASP A 82 11.33 22.45 -69.14
N PHE A 83 11.38 21.87 -70.35
CA PHE A 83 11.88 20.51 -70.57
C PHE A 83 13.33 20.33 -70.14
N VAL A 84 14.22 21.27 -70.53
CA VAL A 84 15.63 21.24 -70.14
C VAL A 84 15.80 21.39 -68.63
N ASN A 85 15.05 22.29 -67.99
CA ASN A 85 15.09 22.48 -66.54
C ASN A 85 14.63 21.22 -65.79
N LEU A 86 13.53 20.60 -66.24
CA LEU A 86 13.01 19.37 -65.64
C LEU A 86 14.00 18.21 -65.83
N SER A 87 14.55 18.04 -67.03
CA SER A 87 15.57 17.03 -67.33
C SER A 87 16.81 17.20 -66.45
N THR A 88 17.30 18.43 -66.29
CA THR A 88 18.46 18.73 -65.44
C THR A 88 18.20 18.41 -63.96
N LYS A 89 17.00 18.75 -63.46
CA LYS A 89 16.61 18.46 -62.07
C LYS A 89 16.46 16.97 -61.81
N LEU A 90 15.84 16.22 -62.72
CA LEU A 90 15.65 14.78 -62.61
C LEU A 90 16.99 14.03 -62.52
N VAL A 91 18.02 14.50 -63.24
CA VAL A 91 19.36 13.89 -63.22
C VAL A 91 20.05 13.98 -61.85
N ASP A 92 19.82 15.05 -61.05
CA ASP A 92 20.41 15.16 -59.70
C ASP A 92 19.57 14.50 -58.60
N VAL A 93 18.35 14.00 -58.89
CA VAL A 93 17.54 13.29 -57.89
C VAL A 93 18.26 12.05 -57.39
N ASP A 94 18.89 11.28 -58.28
CA ASP A 94 19.68 10.10 -57.89
C ASP A 94 20.84 10.47 -56.97
N GLY A 95 21.52 11.59 -57.26
CA GLY A 95 22.57 12.14 -56.42
C GLY A 95 22.06 12.53 -55.03
N ALA A 96 20.90 13.20 -54.95
CA ALA A 96 20.26 13.56 -53.70
C ALA A 96 19.85 12.32 -52.88
N VAL A 97 19.30 11.29 -53.52
CA VAL A 97 18.92 10.03 -52.87
C VAL A 97 20.15 9.32 -52.29
N VAL A 98 21.25 9.26 -53.05
CA VAL A 98 22.51 8.67 -52.55
C VAL A 98 23.05 9.45 -51.36
N ARG A 99 23.04 10.79 -51.41
CA ARG A 99 23.47 11.66 -50.29
C ARG A 99 22.61 11.48 -49.04
N MET A 100 21.30 11.26 -49.18
CA MET A 100 20.38 11.05 -48.05
C MET A 100 20.46 9.64 -47.44
N ARG A 101 20.93 8.64 -48.18
CA ARG A 101 20.93 7.24 -47.72
C ARG A 101 21.78 7.03 -46.47
N ALA A 102 22.99 7.60 -46.44
CA ALA A 102 23.90 7.42 -45.31
C ALA A 102 23.40 8.09 -44.01
N PRO A 103 22.98 9.37 -44.00
CA PRO A 103 22.40 9.99 -42.80
C PRO A 103 21.16 9.28 -42.26
N LEU A 104 20.29 8.74 -43.13
CA LEU A 104 19.11 8.00 -42.70
C LEU A 104 19.47 6.66 -42.05
N LEU A 105 20.49 5.97 -42.54
CA LEU A 105 21.00 4.75 -41.93
C LEU A 105 21.65 5.04 -40.57
N GLU A 106 22.45 6.10 -40.48
CA GLU A 106 23.07 6.52 -39.22
C GLU A 106 22.02 6.91 -38.17
N LEU A 107 20.98 7.64 -38.58
CA LEU A 107 19.87 7.99 -37.69
C LEU A 107 19.12 6.75 -37.21
N ARG A 108 18.88 5.78 -38.11
CA ARG A 108 18.24 4.51 -37.74
C ARG A 108 19.09 3.76 -36.72
N GLU A 109 20.40 3.67 -36.92
CA GLU A 109 21.31 3.01 -35.99
C GLU A 109 21.33 3.70 -34.62
N LYS A 110 21.35 5.04 -34.60
CA LYS A 110 21.24 5.83 -33.36
C LYS A 110 19.91 5.56 -32.64
N ILE A 111 18.79 5.55 -33.36
CA ILE A 111 17.47 5.26 -32.77
C ILE A 111 17.43 3.85 -32.18
N GLU A 112 17.99 2.86 -32.88
CA GLU A 112 18.11 1.50 -32.39
C GLU A 112 18.96 1.43 -31.12
N GLY A 113 20.10 2.12 -31.10
CA GLY A 113 20.96 2.24 -29.91
C GLY A 113 20.24 2.89 -28.73
N PHE A 114 19.53 4.00 -28.96
CA PHE A 114 18.73 4.66 -27.93
C PHE A 114 17.60 3.75 -27.42
N ARG A 115 16.90 3.04 -28.31
CA ARG A 115 15.87 2.09 -27.93
C ARG A 115 16.45 0.97 -27.06
N GLY A 116 17.61 0.43 -27.42
CA GLY A 116 18.34 -0.56 -26.62
C GLY A 116 18.75 -0.03 -25.25
N SER A 117 19.24 1.20 -25.17
CA SER A 117 19.59 1.85 -23.90
C SER A 117 18.37 2.09 -23.01
N VAL A 118 17.24 2.54 -23.58
CA VAL A 118 15.98 2.72 -22.85
C VAL A 118 15.45 1.38 -22.36
N GLU A 119 15.43 0.35 -23.20
CA GLU A 119 14.98 -0.99 -22.81
C GLU A 119 15.87 -1.57 -21.69
N GLY A 120 17.20 -1.44 -21.81
CA GLY A 120 18.13 -1.85 -20.76
C GLY A 120 17.90 -1.12 -19.43
N SER A 121 17.66 0.20 -19.49
CA SER A 121 17.33 1.00 -18.31
C SER A 121 16.00 0.59 -17.69
N LEU A 122 15.01 0.26 -18.51
CA LEU A 122 13.69 -0.17 -18.10
C LEU A 122 13.77 -1.53 -17.38
N VAL A 123 14.50 -2.49 -17.94
CA VAL A 123 14.75 -3.79 -17.30
C VAL A 123 15.48 -3.62 -15.97
N ALA A 124 16.53 -2.78 -15.92
CA ALA A 124 17.26 -2.49 -14.69
C ALA A 124 16.33 -1.89 -13.62
N LEU A 125 15.46 -0.95 -13.98
CA LEU A 125 14.49 -0.33 -13.07
C LEU A 125 13.47 -1.35 -12.55
N ARG A 126 12.91 -2.19 -13.43
CA ARG A 126 11.96 -3.25 -13.03
C ARG A 126 12.60 -4.22 -12.04
N ASN A 127 13.82 -4.66 -12.32
CA ASN A 127 14.56 -5.55 -11.43
C ASN A 127 14.86 -4.87 -10.08
N GLY A 128 15.27 -3.59 -10.10
CA GLY A 128 15.50 -2.82 -8.89
C GLY A 128 14.23 -2.63 -8.04
N LEU A 129 13.08 -2.35 -8.67
CA LEU A 129 11.80 -2.24 -7.98
C LEU A 129 11.36 -3.59 -7.39
N LYS A 130 11.54 -4.68 -8.13
CA LYS A 130 11.28 -6.03 -7.63
C LYS A 130 12.14 -6.35 -6.40
N GLN A 131 13.45 -6.15 -6.49
CA GLN A 131 14.37 -6.35 -5.37
C GLN A 131 14.00 -5.47 -4.17
N ARG A 132 13.61 -4.21 -4.40
CA ARG A 132 13.16 -3.31 -3.33
C ARG A 132 11.88 -3.80 -2.67
N SER A 133 10.94 -4.34 -3.44
CA SER A 133 9.70 -4.91 -2.88
C SER A 133 9.96 -6.16 -2.04
N GLU A 134 10.84 -7.05 -2.51
CA GLU A 134 11.25 -8.26 -1.78
C GLU A 134 12.00 -7.90 -0.49
N ALA A 135 12.92 -6.92 -0.55
CA ALA A 135 13.63 -6.42 0.61
C ALA A 135 12.69 -5.74 1.64
N ALA A 136 11.68 -5.01 1.16
CA ALA A 136 10.68 -4.39 2.04
C ALA A 136 9.83 -5.45 2.76
N ALA A 137 9.36 -6.48 2.04
CA ALA A 137 8.61 -7.58 2.63
C ALA A 137 9.45 -8.36 3.66
N ALA A 138 10.72 -8.66 3.33
CA ALA A 138 11.64 -9.31 4.25
C ALA A 138 11.90 -8.46 5.51
N ARG A 139 12.05 -7.14 5.34
CA ARG A 139 12.23 -6.21 6.47
C ARG A 139 11.01 -6.19 7.39
N GLU A 140 9.80 -6.15 6.84
CA GLU A 140 8.57 -6.17 7.62
C GLU A 140 8.47 -7.44 8.47
N ILE A 141 8.81 -8.60 7.91
CA ILE A 141 8.87 -9.86 8.67
C ILE A 141 9.91 -9.76 9.78
N LEU A 142 11.13 -9.27 9.49
CA LEU A 142 12.18 -9.13 10.49
C LEU A 142 11.81 -8.17 11.62
N GLU A 143 11.15 -7.05 11.32
CA GLU A 143 10.66 -6.11 12.33
C GLU A 143 9.64 -6.79 13.26
N ARG A 144 8.69 -7.56 12.71
CA ARG A 144 7.73 -8.35 13.52
C ARG A 144 8.42 -9.41 14.38
N LEU A 145 9.42 -10.10 13.85
CA LEU A 145 10.21 -11.08 14.60
C LEU A 145 11.01 -10.42 15.73
N LEU A 146 11.57 -9.24 15.46
CA LEU A 146 12.31 -8.46 16.45
C LEU A 146 11.37 -7.97 17.57
N ASP A 147 10.18 -7.49 17.23
CA ASP A 147 9.17 -7.10 18.21
C ASP A 147 8.76 -8.28 19.10
N THR A 148 8.48 -9.43 18.49
CA THR A 148 8.20 -10.68 19.23
C THR A 148 9.34 -11.03 20.20
N PHE A 149 10.59 -10.95 19.73
CA PHE A 149 11.76 -11.18 20.58
C PHE A 149 11.88 -10.18 21.75
N HIS A 150 11.62 -8.91 21.48
CA HIS A 150 11.67 -7.87 22.50
C HIS A 150 10.57 -8.07 23.55
N VAL A 151 9.36 -8.44 23.16
CA VAL A 151 8.28 -8.74 24.11
C VAL A 151 8.62 -9.95 24.96
N VAL A 152 9.09 -11.06 24.38
CA VAL A 152 9.51 -12.25 25.16
C VAL A 152 10.64 -11.90 26.12
N SER A 153 11.65 -11.17 25.66
CA SER A 153 12.77 -10.77 26.52
C SER A 153 12.33 -9.81 27.63
N LYS A 154 11.33 -8.96 27.36
CA LYS A 154 10.72 -8.08 28.37
C LYS A 154 9.96 -8.89 29.40
N VAL A 155 9.11 -9.83 28.97
CA VAL A 155 8.39 -10.75 29.86
C VAL A 155 9.36 -11.52 30.75
N GLU A 156 10.39 -12.14 30.19
CA GLU A 156 11.38 -12.88 30.97
C GLU A 156 12.13 -12.01 31.98
N LYS A 157 12.43 -10.75 31.63
CA LYS A 157 13.05 -9.79 32.57
C LYS A 157 12.09 -9.42 33.70
N LEU A 158 10.83 -9.09 33.37
CA LEU A 158 9.82 -8.77 34.37
C LEU A 158 9.55 -9.96 35.30
N ILE A 159 9.55 -11.20 34.78
CA ILE A 159 9.43 -12.42 35.58
C ILE A 159 10.65 -12.59 36.50
N LYS A 160 11.87 -12.25 36.06
CA LYS A 160 13.07 -12.28 36.92
C LYS A 160 13.09 -11.17 37.98
N GLU A 161 12.43 -10.05 37.71
CA GLU A 161 12.28 -8.93 38.63
C GLU A 161 11.16 -9.15 39.66
N LEU A 162 10.33 -10.20 39.49
CA LEU A 162 9.42 -10.62 40.55
C LEU A 162 10.27 -10.87 41.81
N PRO A 163 9.90 -10.27 42.95
CA PRO A 163 10.56 -10.56 44.21
C PRO A 163 10.57 -12.07 44.37
N SER A 164 11.77 -12.67 44.40
CA SER A 164 11.89 -14.09 44.71
C SER A 164 11.10 -14.34 45.97
N VAL A 165 10.11 -15.24 45.88
CA VAL A 165 9.42 -15.83 47.03
C VAL A 165 10.43 -15.94 48.17
N PRO A 166 10.19 -15.32 49.34
CA PRO A 166 11.11 -15.51 50.46
C PRO A 166 11.24 -17.01 50.69
N ALA A 167 12.43 -17.54 50.47
CA ALA A 167 12.78 -18.94 50.70
C ALA A 167 12.80 -19.31 52.21
N ASP A 168 12.16 -18.50 53.06
CA ASP A 168 12.16 -18.59 54.52
C ASP A 168 10.85 -19.21 55.05
N TRP A 169 10.37 -20.29 54.45
CA TRP A 169 9.22 -21.04 54.99
C TRP A 169 9.45 -22.55 55.13
N SER A 170 10.69 -23.00 55.03
CA SER A 170 11.04 -24.38 55.39
C SER A 170 12.44 -24.47 55.98
N ASN A 171 12.63 -23.99 57.20
CA ASN A 171 13.58 -24.55 58.18
C ASN A 171 13.36 -23.86 59.55
N VAL A 172 12.36 -24.32 60.28
CA VAL A 172 12.43 -24.27 61.74
C VAL A 172 13.43 -25.37 62.12
N ASP A 173 14.68 -24.99 62.37
CA ASP A 173 15.51 -25.79 63.26
C ASP A 173 16.34 -24.90 64.18
N VAL A 174 16.38 -25.37 65.41
CA VAL A 174 16.72 -24.68 66.65
C VAL A 174 18.22 -24.83 66.89
N SER A 175 18.93 -23.73 67.17
CA SER A 175 19.82 -23.60 68.35
C SER A 175 20.74 -22.35 68.30
N SER A 176 20.43 -21.41 69.20
CA SER A 176 21.31 -20.68 70.15
C SER A 176 22.78 -20.36 69.79
N ALA A 177 23.14 -19.07 69.84
CA ALA A 177 23.89 -18.45 70.95
C ALA A 177 24.18 -16.94 70.71
N GLU A 178 23.69 -16.10 71.64
CA GLU A 178 24.25 -14.85 72.24
C GLU A 178 25.05 -13.84 71.37
N LYS A 179 24.94 -12.50 71.45
CA LYS A 179 24.44 -11.57 72.48
C LYS A 179 24.43 -10.12 71.93
N ASN A 180 23.49 -9.32 72.43
CA ASN A 180 23.54 -7.86 72.69
C ASN A 180 23.52 -6.81 71.56
N GLY A 181 22.41 -6.07 71.51
CA GLY A 181 22.30 -4.72 70.94
C GLY A 181 20.93 -4.10 71.19
N MET A 182 20.77 -3.41 72.32
CA MET A 182 19.54 -2.75 72.77
C MET A 182 19.17 -1.56 71.86
N SER A 183 17.98 -1.58 71.23
CA SER A 183 17.19 -0.36 71.03
C SER A 183 15.71 -0.70 70.82
N ASN A 184 14.88 -0.22 71.75
CA ASN A 184 13.43 -0.20 71.65
C ASN A 184 13.03 0.91 70.66
N ALA A 185 12.45 0.54 69.52
CA ALA A 185 11.50 1.39 68.79
C ALA A 185 10.68 0.54 67.79
N THR A 186 9.36 0.60 67.96
CA THR A 186 8.35 0.41 66.88
C THR A 186 8.09 -1.02 66.39
N SER A 187 7.50 -1.83 67.27
CA SER A 187 6.55 -2.88 66.87
C SER A 187 5.26 -2.21 66.39
N LEU A 188 5.22 -1.81 65.11
CA LEU A 188 4.02 -1.37 64.38
C LEU A 188 4.17 -1.34 62.84
N GLN A 189 5.33 -1.74 62.28
CA GLN A 189 5.60 -1.64 60.83
C GLN A 189 5.58 -2.98 60.07
N SER A 190 5.17 -4.09 60.70
CA SER A 190 5.17 -5.40 60.04
C SER A 190 3.96 -5.65 59.14
N MET A 191 2.84 -4.93 59.34
CA MET A 191 1.62 -5.11 58.55
C MET A 191 1.66 -4.28 57.24
N GLU A 192 2.14 -3.04 57.30
CA GLU A 192 2.16 -2.12 56.15
C GLU A 192 3.24 -2.47 55.11
N ASN A 193 4.40 -3.00 55.51
CA ASN A 193 5.41 -3.42 54.54
C ASN A 193 4.99 -4.66 53.73
N GLY A 194 4.18 -5.54 54.33
CA GLY A 194 3.69 -6.77 53.67
C GLY A 194 2.62 -6.49 52.61
N THR A 195 1.72 -5.54 52.86
CA THR A 195 0.68 -5.13 51.90
C THR A 195 1.29 -4.39 50.71
N ASN A 196 2.23 -3.46 50.94
CA ASN A 196 2.93 -2.75 49.85
C ASN A 196 3.74 -3.69 48.94
N LEU A 197 4.41 -4.71 49.50
CA LEU A 197 5.16 -5.70 48.71
C LEU A 197 4.23 -6.57 47.84
N ARG A 198 3.07 -6.95 48.38
CA ARG A 198 2.10 -7.81 47.71
C ARG A 198 1.34 -7.06 46.62
N GLU A 199 0.99 -5.81 46.89
CA GLU A 199 0.41 -4.90 45.90
C GLU A 199 1.39 -4.66 44.75
N THR A 200 2.67 -4.35 45.03
CA THR A 200 3.68 -4.18 43.97
C THR A 200 3.93 -5.46 43.16
N GLN A 201 3.93 -6.63 43.80
CA GLN A 201 4.01 -7.92 43.12
C GLN A 201 2.78 -8.17 42.22
N SER A 202 1.58 -7.88 42.71
CA SER A 202 0.33 -8.04 41.95
C SER A 202 0.26 -7.12 40.72
N MET A 203 0.73 -5.87 40.85
CA MET A 203 0.84 -4.93 39.73
C MET A 203 1.85 -5.39 38.68
N LEU A 204 2.98 -5.97 39.12
CA LEU A 204 3.99 -6.51 38.20
C LEU A 204 3.43 -7.73 37.44
N LEU A 205 2.71 -8.63 38.12
CA LEU A 205 2.08 -9.79 37.50
C LEU A 205 1.02 -9.39 36.48
N GLU A 206 0.19 -8.41 36.79
CA GLU A 206 -0.76 -7.83 35.85
C GLU A 206 -0.06 -7.22 34.62
N ARG A 207 1.04 -6.50 34.83
CA ARG A 207 1.84 -5.97 33.72
C ARG A 207 2.40 -7.10 32.86
N ILE A 208 2.92 -8.16 33.47
CA ILE A 208 3.42 -9.35 32.76
C ILE A 208 2.28 -10.02 31.98
N ALA A 209 1.10 -10.16 32.58
CA ALA A 209 -0.10 -10.71 31.95
C ALA A 209 -0.53 -9.91 30.71
N SER A 210 -0.50 -8.58 30.78
CA SER A 210 -0.82 -7.73 29.61
C SER A 210 0.22 -7.85 28.48
N GLU A 211 1.52 -7.96 28.83
CA GLU A 211 2.58 -8.21 27.85
C GLU A 211 2.49 -9.61 27.24
N MET A 212 2.06 -10.59 28.04
CA MET A 212 1.81 -11.95 27.56
C MET A 212 0.62 -12.02 26.61
N ASN A 213 -0.45 -11.28 26.89
CA ASN A 213 -1.55 -11.15 25.95
C ASN A 213 -1.07 -10.53 24.63
N ARG A 214 -0.28 -9.44 24.70
CA ARG A 214 0.32 -8.81 23.51
C ARG A 214 1.17 -9.79 22.71
N LEU A 215 1.94 -10.64 23.39
CA LEU A 215 2.73 -11.67 22.74
C LEU A 215 1.86 -12.73 22.03
N LYS A 216 0.75 -13.14 22.64
CA LYS A 216 -0.23 -14.07 22.03
C LYS A 216 -0.72 -13.52 20.68
N PHE A 217 -0.97 -12.22 20.59
CA PHE A 217 -1.33 -11.57 19.31
C PHE A 217 -0.20 -11.62 18.27
N TYR A 218 1.04 -11.33 18.66
CA TYR A 218 2.17 -11.39 17.72
C TYR A 218 2.43 -12.80 17.19
N ILE A 219 2.27 -13.82 18.03
CA ILE A 219 2.43 -15.24 17.63
C ILE A 219 1.29 -15.67 16.70
N ALA A 220 0.05 -15.25 16.99
CA ALA A 220 -1.11 -15.58 16.16
C ALA A 220 -1.00 -15.01 14.74
N ASP A 221 -0.41 -13.82 14.59
CA ASP A 221 -0.17 -13.18 13.29
C ASP A 221 1.03 -13.77 12.52
N SER A 222 1.98 -14.41 13.21
CA SER A 222 3.26 -14.90 12.65
C SER A 222 3.36 -16.43 12.55
N GLN A 223 2.22 -17.13 12.51
CA GLN A 223 2.17 -18.58 12.43
C GLN A 223 3.02 -19.12 11.25
N ASN A 224 3.76 -20.20 11.51
CA ASN A 224 4.58 -20.97 10.56
C ASN A 224 6.03 -20.47 10.28
N LEU A 225 6.64 -19.71 11.20
CA LEU A 225 8.07 -19.35 11.11
C LEU A 225 8.93 -20.20 12.08
N PRO A 226 10.08 -20.75 11.64
CA PRO A 226 10.95 -21.57 12.50
C PRO A 226 11.54 -20.79 13.69
N PHE A 227 11.60 -19.47 13.57
CA PHE A 227 11.98 -18.59 14.68
C PHE A 227 10.96 -18.65 15.84
N ILE A 228 9.66 -18.68 15.52
CA ILE A 228 8.59 -18.79 16.51
C ILE A 228 8.65 -20.15 17.21
N GLU A 229 8.94 -21.23 16.48
CA GLU A 229 9.13 -22.57 17.07
C GLU A 229 10.28 -22.60 18.09
N ASN A 230 11.38 -21.88 17.82
CA ASN A 230 12.48 -21.76 18.77
C ASN A 230 12.07 -20.93 20.02
N MET A 231 11.24 -19.90 19.81
CA MET A 231 10.73 -19.08 20.91
C MET A 231 9.66 -19.79 21.73
N GLU A 232 8.92 -20.72 21.15
CA GLU A 232 7.79 -21.43 21.76
C GLU A 232 8.14 -21.98 23.15
N LYS A 233 9.32 -22.63 23.29
CA LYS A 233 9.78 -23.15 24.59
C LYS A 233 9.98 -22.06 25.65
N ARG A 234 10.49 -20.90 25.25
CA ARG A 234 10.68 -19.76 26.15
C ARG A 234 9.34 -19.16 26.56
N ILE A 235 8.40 -19.09 25.62
CA ILE A 235 7.05 -18.58 25.83
C ILE A 235 6.27 -19.48 26.77
N GLN A 236 6.32 -20.80 26.56
CA GLN A 236 5.71 -21.80 27.44
C GLN A 236 6.31 -21.75 28.85
N SER A 237 7.63 -21.61 28.96
CA SER A 237 8.31 -21.43 30.26
C SER A 237 7.84 -20.16 30.97
N ALA A 238 7.76 -19.03 30.26
CA ALA A 238 7.26 -17.77 30.81
C ALA A 238 5.78 -17.86 31.22
N SER A 239 4.93 -18.51 30.42
CA SER A 239 3.52 -18.76 30.77
C SER A 239 3.41 -19.60 32.03
N PHE A 240 4.16 -20.70 32.12
CA PHE A 240 4.15 -21.55 33.30
C PHE A 240 4.59 -20.80 34.57
N LEU A 241 5.64 -19.99 34.48
CA LEU A 241 6.11 -19.17 35.60
C LEU A 241 5.09 -18.10 35.99
N LEU A 242 4.44 -17.47 35.02
CA LEU A 242 3.38 -16.50 35.26
C LEU A 242 2.17 -17.15 35.95
N ASP A 243 1.70 -18.29 35.45
CA ASP A 243 0.57 -19.04 36.02
C ASP A 243 0.88 -19.46 37.47
N ALA A 244 2.09 -19.97 37.74
CA ALA A 244 2.51 -20.34 39.08
C ALA A 244 2.60 -19.12 40.02
N SER A 245 3.21 -18.03 39.57
CA SER A 245 3.39 -16.81 40.38
C SER A 245 2.05 -16.11 40.64
N LEU A 246 1.17 -16.09 39.64
CA LEU A 246 -0.17 -15.53 39.75
C LEU A 246 -1.04 -16.37 40.68
N GLY A 247 -0.93 -17.70 40.61
CA GLY A 247 -1.62 -18.59 41.53
C GLY A 247 -1.19 -18.36 42.99
N HIS A 248 0.12 -18.27 43.24
CA HIS A 248 0.63 -17.95 44.57
C HIS A 248 0.17 -16.57 45.06
N CYS A 249 0.25 -15.53 44.23
CA CYS A 249 -0.19 -14.18 44.60
C CYS A 249 -1.70 -14.11 44.87
N PHE A 250 -2.50 -14.90 44.14
CA PHE A 250 -3.93 -14.98 44.35
C PHE A 250 -4.30 -15.71 45.65
N VAL A 251 -3.64 -16.82 45.98
CA VAL A 251 -3.80 -17.50 47.29
C VAL A 251 -3.40 -16.58 48.43
N ASP A 252 -2.23 -15.95 48.32
CA ASP A 252 -1.70 -15.05 49.35
C ASP A 252 -2.61 -13.82 49.55
N GLY A 253 -3.15 -13.27 48.46
CA GLY A 253 -4.17 -12.22 48.51
C GLY A 253 -5.47 -12.68 49.20
N LEU A 254 -5.92 -13.91 48.94
CA LEU A 254 -7.15 -14.47 49.53
C LEU A 254 -7.01 -14.71 51.04
N GLU A 255 -5.86 -15.20 51.49
CA GLU A 255 -5.58 -15.45 52.90
C GLU A 255 -5.55 -14.15 53.72
N HIS A 256 -5.08 -13.05 53.13
CA HIS A 256 -4.89 -11.77 53.81
C HIS A 256 -5.97 -10.73 53.48
N GLN A 257 -6.97 -11.09 52.66
CA GLN A 257 -8.07 -10.23 52.21
C GLN A 257 -7.61 -8.87 51.64
N ASP A 258 -6.52 -8.87 50.87
CA ASP A 258 -6.00 -7.66 50.24
C ASP A 258 -6.79 -7.32 48.95
N GLU A 259 -7.60 -6.27 49.01
CA GLU A 259 -8.47 -5.84 47.90
C GLU A 259 -7.67 -5.51 46.62
N ASN A 260 -6.54 -4.82 46.75
CA ASN A 260 -5.77 -4.33 45.60
C ASN A 260 -5.02 -5.49 44.94
N ALA A 261 -4.42 -6.37 45.73
CA ALA A 261 -3.73 -7.55 45.21
C ALA A 261 -4.70 -8.49 44.48
N LEU A 262 -5.90 -8.73 45.04
CA LEU A 262 -6.92 -9.54 44.37
C LEU A 262 -7.40 -8.90 43.07
N TYR A 263 -7.67 -7.59 43.08
CA TYR A 263 -8.13 -6.88 41.90
C TYR A 263 -7.13 -6.99 40.74
N ASN A 264 -5.85 -6.73 41.01
CA ASN A 264 -4.78 -6.84 40.01
C ASN A 264 -4.61 -8.28 39.52
N CYS A 265 -4.69 -9.28 40.42
CA CYS A 265 -4.63 -10.69 40.05
C CYS A 265 -5.81 -11.11 39.15
N LEU A 266 -7.03 -10.69 39.46
CA LEU A 266 -8.21 -10.97 38.63
C LEU A 266 -8.09 -10.31 37.25
N ARG A 267 -7.58 -9.06 37.18
CA ARG A 267 -7.31 -8.40 35.91
C ARG A 267 -6.21 -9.10 35.12
N ALA A 268 -5.19 -9.64 35.78
CA ALA A 268 -4.15 -10.46 35.17
C ALA A 268 -4.73 -11.76 34.58
N TYR A 269 -5.58 -12.49 35.33
CA TYR A 269 -6.26 -13.68 34.83
C TYR A 269 -7.18 -13.39 33.64
N ALA A 270 -7.89 -12.27 33.68
CA ALA A 270 -8.70 -11.80 32.56
C ALA A 270 -7.84 -11.47 31.33
N ALA A 271 -6.68 -10.84 31.52
CA ALA A 271 -5.76 -10.50 30.44
C ALA A 271 -5.16 -11.75 29.73
N ILE A 272 -4.91 -12.84 30.47
CA ILE A 272 -4.36 -14.09 29.91
C ILE A 272 -5.48 -14.99 29.33
N ASP A 273 -6.75 -14.66 29.57
CA ASP A 273 -7.92 -15.48 29.24
C ASP A 273 -7.91 -16.83 29.97
N ASN A 274 -7.47 -16.83 31.25
CA ASN A 274 -7.39 -18.01 32.11
C ASN A 274 -8.25 -17.87 33.38
N THR A 275 -9.56 -17.70 33.20
CA THR A 275 -10.53 -17.58 34.30
C THR A 275 -10.76 -18.90 35.04
N SER A 276 -10.62 -20.03 34.34
CA SER A 276 -10.80 -21.37 34.90
C SER A 276 -9.81 -21.67 36.02
N SER A 277 -8.52 -21.30 35.86
CA SER A 277 -7.52 -21.49 36.92
C SER A 277 -7.82 -20.63 38.15
N ALA A 278 -8.30 -19.40 37.97
CA ALA A 278 -8.70 -18.54 39.09
C ALA A 278 -9.87 -19.14 39.88
N GLU A 279 -10.89 -19.65 39.18
CA GLU A 279 -12.04 -20.32 39.81
C GLU A 279 -11.61 -21.59 40.57
N GLU A 280 -10.72 -22.39 40.00
CA GLU A 280 -10.18 -23.57 40.65
C GLU A 280 -9.41 -23.24 41.94
N ILE A 281 -8.56 -22.22 41.91
CA ILE A 281 -7.82 -21.78 43.10
C ILE A 281 -8.78 -21.25 44.17
N PHE A 282 -9.79 -20.48 43.77
CA PHE A 282 -10.80 -20.01 44.73
C PHE A 282 -11.58 -21.20 45.35
N ARG A 283 -11.95 -22.19 44.52
CA ARG A 283 -12.64 -23.40 44.96
C ARG A 283 -11.80 -24.22 45.95
N THR A 284 -10.50 -24.36 45.71
CA THR A 284 -9.64 -25.17 46.59
C THR A 284 -9.23 -24.42 47.86
N THR A 285 -8.95 -23.12 47.78
CA THR A 285 -8.45 -22.32 48.91
C THR A 285 -9.55 -21.85 49.86
N ILE A 286 -10.70 -21.42 49.34
CA ILE A 286 -11.79 -20.87 50.16
C ILE A 286 -12.93 -21.87 50.31
N VAL A 287 -13.47 -22.38 49.19
CA VAL A 287 -14.67 -23.23 49.22
C VAL A 287 -14.39 -24.60 49.84
N GLY A 288 -13.25 -25.22 49.54
CA GLY A 288 -12.85 -26.54 50.06
C GLY A 288 -12.81 -26.60 51.59
N PRO A 289 -12.04 -25.73 52.27
CA PRO A 289 -12.00 -25.67 53.73
C PRO A 289 -13.35 -25.32 54.36
N LEU A 290 -14.13 -24.43 53.73
CA LEU A 290 -15.48 -24.07 54.20
C LEU A 290 -16.42 -25.27 54.15
N VAL A 291 -16.42 -26.02 53.05
CA VAL A 291 -17.26 -27.22 52.91
C VAL A 291 -16.80 -28.33 53.86
N GLN A 292 -15.50 -28.53 54.06
CA GLN A 292 -15.00 -29.51 55.05
C GLN A 292 -15.34 -29.15 56.50
N LYS A 293 -15.42 -27.85 56.82
CA LYS A 293 -15.82 -27.36 58.15
C LYS A 293 -17.30 -27.58 58.43
N ILE A 294 -18.15 -27.46 57.41
CA ILE A 294 -19.61 -27.60 57.53
C ILE A 294 -20.04 -29.07 57.37
N ILE A 295 -19.37 -29.83 56.51
CA ILE A 295 -19.61 -31.26 56.27
C ILE A 295 -18.30 -32.03 56.51
N PRO A 296 -18.00 -32.44 57.76
CA PRO A 296 -16.84 -33.25 58.03
C PRO A 296 -17.03 -34.64 57.39
N HIS A 297 -16.14 -35.01 56.46
CA HIS A 297 -16.03 -36.39 55.98
C HIS A 297 -15.35 -37.27 57.05
N GLY A 298 -16.01 -37.47 58.18
CA GLY A 298 -15.67 -38.53 59.14
C GLY A 298 -16.35 -39.84 58.72
N PRO A 299 -15.70 -41.01 58.88
CA PRO A 299 -16.40 -42.28 58.73
C PRO A 299 -17.50 -42.31 59.79
N SER A 300 -18.74 -42.51 59.34
CA SER A 300 -19.94 -42.55 60.17
C SER A 300 -19.81 -43.62 61.26
N GLY A 301 -19.29 -43.21 62.41
CA GLY A 301 -19.54 -43.84 63.69
C GLY A 301 -20.89 -43.36 64.19
N VAL A 302 -21.93 -44.16 63.95
CA VAL A 302 -23.19 -44.21 64.70
C VAL A 302 -23.89 -42.87 64.92
N VAL A 303 -24.88 -42.54 64.08
CA VAL A 303 -26.00 -41.70 64.54
C VAL A 303 -27.33 -42.30 64.08
N THR A 304 -27.91 -43.03 65.03
CA THR A 304 -29.34 -43.07 65.32
C THR A 304 -30.09 -41.80 64.94
N GLY A 305 -31.12 -41.93 64.08
CA GLY A 305 -32.40 -41.22 64.14
C GLY A 305 -32.43 -39.68 64.24
N SER A 306 -33.07 -39.07 63.23
CA SER A 306 -33.70 -37.73 63.22
C SER A 306 -32.77 -36.51 63.08
N SER A 307 -32.81 -35.84 61.92
CA SER A 307 -33.58 -34.60 61.75
C SER A 307 -33.37 -33.99 60.36
N GLY A 308 -34.44 -33.57 59.67
CA GLY A 308 -34.35 -32.70 58.48
C GLY A 308 -33.75 -31.32 58.78
N ASP A 309 -33.45 -31.04 60.04
CA ASP A 309 -32.89 -29.82 60.59
C ASP A 309 -31.36 -29.73 60.44
N GLY A 310 -30.66 -30.86 60.29
CA GLY A 310 -29.20 -30.88 60.08
C GLY A 310 -28.81 -30.25 58.74
N LEU A 311 -29.49 -30.65 57.66
CA LEU A 311 -29.26 -30.10 56.32
C LEU A 311 -29.66 -28.62 56.21
N GLN A 312 -30.70 -28.22 56.96
CA GLN A 312 -31.14 -26.83 57.03
C GLN A 312 -30.13 -25.97 57.79
N ASN A 313 -29.56 -26.47 58.89
CA ASN A 313 -28.50 -25.81 59.64
C ASN A 313 -27.20 -25.73 58.83
N ASP A 314 -26.83 -26.80 58.11
CA ASP A 314 -25.69 -26.80 57.19
C ASP A 314 -25.89 -25.75 56.07
N TYR A 315 -27.10 -25.65 55.51
CA TYR A 315 -27.45 -24.64 54.50
C TYR A 315 -27.37 -23.21 55.05
N GLU A 316 -27.86 -22.96 56.27
CA GLU A 316 -27.77 -21.66 56.93
C GLU A 316 -26.32 -21.27 57.25
N GLN A 317 -25.48 -22.23 57.65
CA GLN A 317 -24.04 -22.02 57.85
C GLN A 317 -23.33 -21.72 56.53
N ILE A 318 -23.64 -22.44 55.44
CA ILE A 318 -23.11 -22.14 54.10
C ILE A 318 -23.49 -20.72 53.69
N LYS A 319 -24.75 -20.33 53.88
CA LYS A 319 -25.23 -18.99 53.54
C LYS A 319 -24.49 -17.90 54.33
N GLN A 320 -24.27 -18.11 55.63
CA GLN A 320 -23.54 -17.17 56.47
C GLN A 320 -22.05 -17.07 56.12
N CYS A 321 -21.42 -18.19 55.74
CA CYS A 321 -20.05 -18.24 55.25
C CYS A 321 -19.90 -17.55 53.88
N ILE A 322 -20.82 -17.77 52.94
CA ILE A 322 -20.83 -17.03 51.66
C ILE A 322 -20.96 -15.52 51.91
N GLU A 323 -21.81 -15.12 52.86
CA GLU A 323 -21.95 -13.71 53.19
C GLU A 323 -20.72 -13.08 53.86
N LYS A 324 -19.88 -13.85 54.57
CA LYS A 324 -18.68 -13.33 55.21
C LYS A 324 -17.45 -13.40 54.30
N ASP A 325 -17.26 -14.54 53.64
CA ASP A 325 -16.01 -14.90 52.98
C ASP A 325 -16.08 -14.72 51.45
N CYS A 326 -17.26 -14.48 50.87
CA CYS A 326 -17.39 -14.23 49.43
C CYS A 326 -17.84 -12.79 49.10
N LYS A 327 -18.41 -12.04 50.05
CA LYS A 327 -18.89 -10.66 49.79
C LYS A 327 -17.78 -9.72 49.34
N PHE A 328 -16.57 -9.82 49.92
CA PHE A 328 -15.45 -8.95 49.54
C PHE A 328 -15.03 -9.16 48.08
N LEU A 329 -15.05 -10.40 47.59
CA LEU A 329 -14.67 -10.74 46.21
C LEU A 329 -15.73 -10.29 45.19
N VAL A 330 -17.00 -10.35 45.57
CA VAL A 330 -18.11 -9.77 44.79
C VAL A 330 -17.98 -8.25 44.71
N GLU A 331 -17.58 -7.59 45.80
CA GLU A 331 -17.37 -6.15 45.81
C GLU A 331 -16.18 -5.74 44.92
N ILE A 332 -15.06 -6.48 44.97
CA ILE A 332 -13.90 -6.26 44.10
C ILE A 332 -14.25 -6.46 42.62
N SER A 333 -14.96 -7.54 42.28
CA SER A 333 -15.36 -7.80 40.88
C SER A 333 -16.42 -6.81 40.36
N SER A 334 -17.23 -6.21 41.25
CA SER A 334 -18.22 -5.19 40.88
C SER A 334 -17.61 -3.82 40.55
N LYS A 335 -16.37 -3.54 40.96
CA LYS A 335 -15.66 -2.27 40.68
C LYS A 335 -15.18 -2.15 39.22
N GLY A 336 -15.42 -3.17 38.38
CA GLY A 336 -15.15 -3.19 36.94
C GLY A 336 -13.77 -3.74 36.62
N ILE A 337 -13.71 -5.04 36.29
CA ILE A 337 -12.51 -5.76 35.81
C ILE A 337 -12.35 -5.59 34.30
#